data_AF-A0A0J9EVQ5-F1
#
_entry.id   AF-A0A0J9EVQ5-F1
#
_cell.length_a   1.000
_cell.length_b   1.000
_cell.length_c   1.000
_cell.angle_alpha   90.00
_cell.angle_beta   90.00
_cell.angle_gamma   90.00
#
_symmetry.space_group_name_H-M   'P 1'
#
loop_
_entity.id
_entity.type
_entity.pdbx_description
1 polymer ?
#
loop_
_entity_poly.entity_id
_entity_poly.type
_entity_poly.pdbx_seq_one_letter_code
_entity_poly.pdbx_strand_id
1 'polypeptide(L)'
;MLWQPIEDLPSTWKNLASSELPPLVTVWNEQADRLRQSGEFQAFSEKLRREIAIETGIIERLYTIDRGITRLLIEQGINEALIPHGATDRPVKQVVSLIKDQESAIEGLFDFVGGQRTLSTFYIKQLHQLLTQSQDSTEALDSLTGKIFPVSLIQGDWKRQPNNPLRPDGSVHEYCPPEQVASEMDRLITLHHQHHDQKVPPEIEAAWLHHRFTQIHPFQDGNGRVARCLASLVFIQASWFPLVLTRDDRA
;
A
#
# COMPACT_ATOMS: atom_id res chain seq x y z
N MET A 1 8.46 -6.93 21.43
CA MET A 1 8.23 -8.32 20.96
C MET A 1 9.40 -8.65 20.07
N LEU A 2 10.09 -9.76 20.34
CA LEU A 2 11.24 -10.18 19.54
C LEU A 2 10.79 -10.58 18.13
N TRP A 3 11.61 -10.28 17.13
CA TRP A 3 11.33 -10.68 15.75
C TRP A 3 11.22 -12.22 15.62
N GLN A 4 10.32 -12.66 14.74
CA GLN A 4 10.18 -14.06 14.32
C GLN A 4 9.97 -14.11 12.79
N PRO A 5 10.46 -15.17 12.11
CA PRO A 5 10.16 -15.40 10.71
C PRO A 5 8.66 -15.41 10.43
N ILE A 6 8.25 -15.02 9.22
CA ILE A 6 6.84 -15.06 8.83
C ILE A 6 6.30 -16.48 8.94
N GLU A 7 5.05 -16.57 9.35
CA GLU A 7 4.33 -17.83 9.39
C GLU A 7 3.38 -17.93 8.21
N ASP A 8 3.11 -19.17 7.80
CA ASP A 8 2.09 -19.46 6.80
C ASP A 8 0.68 -19.15 7.35
N LEU A 9 -0.35 -19.33 6.53
CA LEU A 9 -1.73 -19.37 7.00
C LEU A 9 -1.91 -20.49 8.04
N PRO A 10 -2.71 -20.26 9.09
CA PRO A 10 -3.01 -21.30 10.06
C PRO A 10 -3.75 -22.46 9.37
N SER A 11 -3.59 -23.69 9.87
CA SER A 11 -4.28 -24.88 9.32
C SER A 11 -5.82 -24.74 9.30
N THR A 12 -6.37 -23.85 10.13
CA THR A 12 -7.79 -23.53 10.24
C THR A 12 -8.22 -22.32 9.40
N TRP A 13 -7.41 -21.85 8.44
CA TRP A 13 -7.71 -20.63 7.68
C TRP A 13 -9.07 -20.66 6.97
N LYS A 14 -9.57 -21.84 6.60
CA LYS A 14 -10.90 -22.01 5.99
C LYS A 14 -12.05 -21.47 6.85
N ASN A 15 -11.87 -21.42 8.17
CA ASN A 15 -12.84 -20.87 9.11
C ASN A 15 -12.85 -19.33 9.13
N LEU A 16 -11.86 -18.69 8.48
CA LEU A 16 -11.74 -17.24 8.37
C LEU A 16 -12.41 -16.70 7.09
N ALA A 17 -12.84 -17.57 6.18
CA ALA A 17 -13.47 -17.18 4.92
C ALA A 17 -14.86 -16.58 5.18
N SER A 18 -15.17 -15.48 4.50
CA SER A 18 -16.47 -14.80 4.70
C SER A 18 -17.52 -15.35 3.74
N SER A 19 -18.67 -15.77 4.27
CA SER A 19 -19.84 -16.14 3.44
C SER A 19 -20.50 -14.93 2.76
N GLU A 20 -20.27 -13.73 3.28
CA GLU A 20 -20.96 -12.51 2.85
C GLU A 20 -20.27 -11.80 1.68
N LEU A 21 -18.96 -12.02 1.49
CA LEU A 21 -18.20 -11.32 0.45
C LEU A 21 -18.51 -11.81 -0.97
N PRO A 22 -18.63 -13.13 -1.27
CA PRO A 22 -18.90 -13.58 -2.64
C PRO A 22 -20.20 -13.02 -3.26
N PRO A 23 -21.34 -12.93 -2.52
CA PRO A 23 -22.53 -12.25 -3.02
C PRO A 23 -22.29 -10.76 -3.32
N LEU A 24 -21.58 -10.03 -2.46
CA LEU A 24 -21.27 -8.61 -2.68
C LEU A 24 -20.40 -8.38 -3.91
N VAL A 25 -19.44 -9.27 -4.16
CA VAL A 25 -18.60 -9.24 -5.37
C VAL A 25 -19.43 -9.47 -6.63
N THR A 26 -20.43 -10.34 -6.57
CA THR A 26 -21.35 -10.56 -7.70
C THR A 26 -22.13 -9.27 -8.02
N VAL A 27 -22.68 -8.61 -6.99
CA VAL A 27 -23.36 -7.33 -7.15
C VAL A 27 -22.41 -6.26 -7.71
N TRP A 28 -21.18 -6.20 -7.21
CA TRP A 28 -20.15 -5.30 -7.72
C TRP A 28 -19.89 -5.52 -9.21
N ASN A 29 -19.68 -6.76 -9.65
CA ASN A 29 -19.40 -7.08 -11.04
C ASN A 29 -20.57 -6.66 -11.95
N GLU A 30 -21.81 -6.87 -11.53
CA GLU A 30 -22.98 -6.38 -12.27
C GLU A 30 -23.02 -4.85 -12.39
N GLN A 31 -22.69 -4.12 -11.32
CA GLN A 31 -22.63 -2.65 -11.37
C GLN A 31 -21.47 -2.17 -12.26
N ALA A 32 -20.30 -2.80 -12.16
CA ALA A 32 -19.16 -2.49 -13.01
C ALA A 32 -19.50 -2.66 -14.50
N ASP A 33 -20.21 -3.73 -14.85
CA ASP A 33 -20.65 -3.96 -16.23
C ASP A 33 -21.67 -2.92 -16.72
N ARG A 34 -22.61 -2.51 -15.86
CA ARG A 34 -23.54 -1.41 -16.19
C ARG A 34 -22.80 -0.10 -16.45
N LEU A 35 -21.83 0.25 -15.59
CA LEU A 35 -21.00 1.44 -15.77
C LEU A 35 -20.16 1.38 -17.04
N ARG A 36 -19.67 0.20 -17.42
CA ARG A 36 -18.93 0.02 -18.68
C ARG A 36 -19.84 0.26 -19.88
N GLN A 37 -21.07 -0.22 -19.84
CA GLN A 37 -22.07 -0.03 -20.89
C GLN A 37 -22.54 1.42 -21.01
N SER A 38 -22.61 2.18 -19.90
CA SER A 38 -22.95 3.61 -19.92
C SER A 38 -21.78 4.51 -20.34
N GLY A 39 -20.55 4.00 -20.35
CA GLY A 39 -19.33 4.78 -20.60
C GLY A 39 -18.81 5.54 -19.37
N GLU A 40 -19.46 5.40 -18.21
CA GLU A 40 -19.10 6.12 -16.98
C GLU A 40 -18.01 5.41 -16.17
N PHE A 41 -17.71 4.15 -16.48
CA PHE A 41 -16.73 3.34 -15.74
C PHE A 41 -15.34 3.97 -15.67
N GLN A 42 -14.89 4.63 -16.73
CA GLN A 42 -13.58 5.28 -16.77
C GLN A 42 -13.51 6.44 -15.78
N ALA A 43 -14.49 7.36 -15.82
CA ALA A 43 -14.57 8.49 -14.91
C ALA A 43 -14.69 8.03 -13.44
N PHE A 44 -15.50 7.01 -13.17
CA PHE A 44 -15.60 6.40 -11.86
C PHE A 44 -14.25 5.83 -11.38
N SER A 45 -13.57 5.07 -12.24
CA SER A 45 -12.28 4.45 -11.92
C SER A 45 -11.19 5.50 -11.68
N GLU A 46 -11.18 6.60 -12.43
CA GLU A 46 -10.27 7.73 -12.22
C GLU A 46 -10.49 8.42 -10.88
N LYS A 47 -11.76 8.65 -10.48
CA LYS A 47 -12.07 9.24 -9.16
C LYS A 47 -11.61 8.32 -8.03
N LEU A 48 -11.89 7.03 -8.17
CA LEU A 48 -11.47 6.01 -7.22
C LEU A 48 -9.94 5.95 -7.06
N ARG A 49 -9.20 5.93 -8.17
CA ARG A 49 -7.73 5.91 -8.11
C ARG A 49 -7.18 7.14 -7.40
N ARG A 50 -7.75 8.32 -7.68
CA ARG A 50 -7.39 9.57 -6.99
C ARG A 50 -7.68 9.50 -5.50
N GLU A 51 -8.83 8.96 -5.09
CA GLU A 51 -9.16 8.78 -3.68
C GLU A 51 -8.15 7.89 -2.97
N ILE A 52 -7.85 6.72 -3.52
CA ILE A 52 -6.85 5.79 -2.96
C ILE A 52 -5.46 6.45 -2.89
N ALA A 53 -5.04 7.11 -3.97
CA ALA A 53 -3.75 7.78 -4.06
C ALA A 53 -3.59 8.92 -3.04
N ILE A 54 -4.66 9.68 -2.81
CA ILE A 54 -4.65 10.79 -1.86
C ILE A 54 -4.66 10.25 -0.42
N GLU A 55 -5.62 9.37 -0.10
CA GLU A 55 -5.81 8.88 1.27
C GLU A 55 -4.63 8.03 1.75
N THR A 56 -4.03 7.20 0.88
CA THR A 56 -2.84 6.41 1.25
C THR A 56 -1.67 7.29 1.72
N GLY A 57 -1.46 8.44 1.08
CA GLY A 57 -0.41 9.39 1.50
C GLY A 57 -0.74 10.12 2.80
N ILE A 58 -2.02 10.42 3.06
CA ILE A 58 -2.47 11.02 4.33
C ILE A 58 -2.32 10.03 5.48
N ILE A 59 -2.69 8.76 5.28
CA ILE A 59 -2.54 7.70 6.29
C ILE A 59 -1.07 7.60 6.73
N GLU A 60 -0.13 7.62 5.77
CA GLU A 60 1.32 7.61 6.04
C GLU A 60 1.89 8.97 6.46
N ARG A 61 1.07 10.02 6.60
CA ARG A 61 1.52 11.38 6.97
C ARG A 61 2.56 11.97 6.01
N LEU A 62 2.48 11.63 4.72
CA LEU A 62 3.33 12.23 3.68
C LEU A 62 3.02 13.70 3.43
N TYR A 63 1.81 14.13 3.75
CA TYR A 63 1.34 15.50 3.66
C TYR A 63 0.04 15.64 4.44
N THR A 64 -0.36 16.88 4.70
CA THR A 64 -1.70 17.21 5.18
C THR A 64 -2.46 18.01 4.13
N ILE A 65 -3.72 17.63 3.90
CA ILE A 65 -4.70 18.38 3.12
C ILE A 65 -6.07 18.23 3.77
N ASP A 66 -6.89 19.28 3.75
CA ASP A 66 -8.24 19.20 4.28
C ASP A 66 -9.19 18.41 3.36
N ARG A 67 -10.37 18.09 3.89
CA ARG A 67 -11.39 17.29 3.17
C ARG A 67 -11.98 17.99 1.95
N GLY A 68 -12.11 19.32 1.99
CA GLY A 68 -12.60 20.11 0.88
C GLY A 68 -11.65 20.02 -0.32
N ILE A 69 -10.35 20.21 -0.06
CA ILE A 69 -9.31 20.05 -1.09
C ILE A 69 -9.25 18.60 -1.57
N THR A 70 -9.28 17.62 -0.66
CA THR A 70 -9.29 16.19 -1.01
C THR A 70 -10.41 15.88 -2.00
N ARG A 71 -11.64 16.31 -1.69
CA ARG A 71 -12.80 16.12 -2.57
C ARG A 71 -12.62 16.85 -3.91
N LEU A 72 -12.08 18.07 -3.90
CA LEU A 72 -11.83 18.83 -5.12
C LEU A 72 -10.86 18.11 -6.06
N LEU A 73 -9.77 17.55 -5.52
CA LEU A 73 -8.79 16.76 -6.30
C LEU A 73 -9.40 15.46 -6.83
N ILE A 74 -10.20 14.75 -6.01
CA ILE A 74 -10.94 13.55 -6.43
C ILE A 74 -11.95 13.86 -7.54
N GLU A 75 -12.60 15.02 -7.54
CA GLU A 75 -13.58 15.37 -8.56
C GLU A 75 -12.92 15.92 -9.82
N GLN A 76 -11.99 16.87 -9.69
CA GLN A 76 -11.49 17.69 -10.80
C GLN A 76 -10.08 17.34 -11.30
N GLY A 77 -9.33 16.54 -10.54
CA GLY A 77 -8.02 16.01 -10.93
C GLY A 77 -6.92 16.46 -9.97
N ILE A 78 -5.77 15.79 -10.02
CA ILE A 78 -4.62 16.16 -9.18
C ILE A 78 -3.86 17.31 -9.84
N ASN A 79 -4.17 18.54 -9.43
CA ASN A 79 -3.63 19.77 -10.00
C ASN A 79 -3.28 20.79 -8.89
N GLU A 80 -2.09 21.40 -9.01
CA GLU A 80 -1.60 22.43 -8.08
C GLU A 80 -2.55 23.64 -7.98
N ALA A 81 -3.21 24.01 -9.08
CA ALA A 81 -4.13 25.15 -9.12
C ALA A 81 -5.37 24.98 -8.25
N LEU A 82 -5.68 23.74 -7.84
CA LEU A 82 -6.82 23.41 -6.98
C LEU A 82 -6.45 23.46 -5.47
N ILE A 83 -5.18 23.68 -5.14
CA ILE A 83 -4.69 23.70 -3.76
C ILE A 83 -4.30 25.14 -3.41
N PRO A 84 -5.06 25.81 -2.52
CA PRO A 84 -4.72 27.16 -2.06
C PRO A 84 -3.34 27.21 -1.39
N HIS A 85 -2.66 28.36 -1.53
CA HIS A 85 -1.38 28.57 -0.87
C HIS A 85 -1.50 28.45 0.65
N GLY A 86 -0.64 27.65 1.28
CA GLY A 86 -0.62 27.43 2.72
C GLY A 86 -1.64 26.41 3.24
N ALA A 87 -2.37 25.72 2.35
CA ALA A 87 -3.32 24.68 2.74
C ALA A 87 -2.67 23.30 3.03
N THR A 88 -1.35 23.19 2.85
CA THR A 88 -0.54 21.99 3.03
C THR A 88 0.60 22.25 4.01
N ASP A 89 1.09 21.21 4.68
CA ASP A 89 2.26 21.22 5.58
C ASP A 89 3.61 21.39 4.85
N ARG A 90 3.61 21.32 3.52
CA ARG A 90 4.80 21.40 2.66
C ARG A 90 4.45 22.04 1.30
N PRO A 91 5.44 22.36 0.45
CA PRO A 91 5.18 22.99 -0.85
C PRO A 91 4.16 22.22 -1.70
N VAL A 92 3.19 22.93 -2.27
CA VAL A 92 2.08 22.34 -3.06
C VAL A 92 2.58 21.42 -4.17
N LYS A 93 3.61 21.85 -4.90
CA LYS A 93 4.26 21.05 -5.95
C LYS A 93 4.79 19.71 -5.44
N GLN A 94 5.34 19.68 -4.23
CA GLN A 94 5.83 18.45 -3.61
C GLN A 94 4.66 17.53 -3.22
N VAL A 95 3.59 18.08 -2.64
CA VAL A 95 2.36 17.31 -2.32
C VAL A 95 1.78 16.67 -3.57
N VAL A 96 1.61 17.45 -4.65
CA VAL A 96 1.09 16.95 -5.92
C VAL A 96 1.98 15.86 -6.51
N SER A 97 3.30 16.00 -6.43
CA SER A 97 4.24 14.97 -6.91
C SER A 97 4.11 13.68 -6.09
N LEU A 98 4.05 13.79 -4.76
CA LEU A 98 3.84 12.64 -3.87
C LEU A 98 2.51 11.91 -4.14
N ILE A 99 1.41 12.65 -4.38
CA ILE A 99 0.12 12.05 -4.75
C ILE A 99 0.23 11.32 -6.09
N LYS A 100 0.87 11.94 -7.09
CA LYS A 100 1.05 11.34 -8.43
C LYS A 100 1.86 10.05 -8.41
N ASP A 101 2.86 9.96 -7.55
CA ASP A 101 3.59 8.71 -7.31
C ASP A 101 2.63 7.59 -6.85
N GLN A 102 1.70 7.91 -5.95
CA GLN A 102 0.70 6.95 -5.46
C GLN A 102 -0.31 6.57 -6.55
N GLU A 103 -0.79 7.55 -7.32
CA GLU A 103 -1.72 7.34 -8.42
C GLU A 103 -1.10 6.43 -9.50
N SER A 104 0.15 6.71 -9.88
CA SER A 104 0.91 5.91 -10.85
C SER A 104 1.12 4.48 -10.36
N ALA A 105 1.36 4.28 -9.07
CA ALA A 105 1.50 2.96 -8.48
C ALA A 105 0.20 2.14 -8.56
N ILE A 106 -0.94 2.75 -8.25
CA ILE A 106 -2.25 2.10 -8.36
C ILE A 106 -2.60 1.77 -9.82
N GLU A 107 -2.34 2.69 -10.75
CA GLU A 107 -2.49 2.42 -12.19
C GLU A 107 -1.61 1.24 -12.64
N GLY A 108 -0.36 1.22 -12.18
CA GLY A 108 0.58 0.12 -12.45
C GLY A 108 0.14 -1.24 -11.89
N LEU A 109 -0.76 -1.30 -10.90
CA LEU A 109 -1.38 -2.57 -10.48
C LEU A 109 -2.34 -3.11 -11.54
N PHE A 110 -3.17 -2.24 -12.14
CA PHE A 110 -4.08 -2.66 -13.21
C PHE A 110 -3.32 -3.15 -14.44
N ASP A 111 -2.27 -2.44 -14.84
CA ASP A 111 -1.39 -2.86 -15.94
C ASP A 111 -0.70 -4.20 -15.64
N PHE A 112 -0.28 -4.40 -14.39
CA PHE A 112 0.33 -5.66 -13.96
C PHE A 112 -0.65 -6.84 -14.10
N VAL A 113 -1.90 -6.66 -13.68
CA VAL A 113 -2.94 -7.69 -13.79
C VAL A 113 -3.36 -7.92 -15.24
N GLY A 114 -3.56 -6.84 -16.01
CA GLY A 114 -3.90 -6.92 -17.44
C GLY A 114 -2.82 -7.61 -18.26
N GLY A 115 -1.55 -7.45 -17.89
CA GLY A 115 -0.40 -8.15 -18.47
C GLY A 115 -0.17 -9.58 -17.95
N GLN A 116 -1.04 -10.11 -17.08
CA GLN A 116 -0.95 -11.45 -16.49
C GLN A 116 0.42 -11.74 -15.86
N ARG A 117 1.00 -10.73 -15.19
CA ARG A 117 2.32 -10.85 -14.57
C ARG A 117 2.24 -11.60 -13.24
N THR A 118 3.35 -12.23 -12.86
CA THR A 118 3.50 -12.96 -11.59
C THR A 118 4.25 -12.11 -10.57
N LEU A 119 3.80 -12.15 -9.31
CA LEU A 119 4.40 -11.33 -8.25
C LEU A 119 5.83 -11.81 -7.98
N SER A 120 6.74 -10.85 -7.79
CA SER A 120 8.15 -11.14 -7.53
C SER A 120 8.74 -10.04 -6.65
N THR A 121 9.87 -10.35 -6.01
CA THR A 121 10.65 -9.36 -5.25
C THR A 121 11.09 -8.18 -6.13
N PHE A 122 11.39 -8.43 -7.41
CA PHE A 122 11.71 -7.37 -8.38
C PHE A 122 10.53 -6.42 -8.64
N TYR A 123 9.30 -6.94 -8.75
CA TYR A 123 8.13 -6.08 -8.89
C TYR A 123 7.87 -5.27 -7.62
N ILE A 124 7.99 -5.89 -6.44
CA ILE A 124 7.83 -5.19 -5.15
C ILE A 124 8.83 -4.03 -5.02
N LYS A 125 10.08 -4.24 -5.43
CA LYS A 125 11.11 -3.18 -5.47
C LYS A 125 10.74 -2.04 -6.43
N GLN A 126 10.29 -2.37 -7.65
CA GLN A 126 9.83 -1.34 -8.61
C GLN A 126 8.62 -0.56 -8.09
N LEU A 127 7.65 -1.26 -7.50
CA LEU A 127 6.47 -0.65 -6.91
C LEU A 127 6.87 0.33 -5.80
N HIS A 128 7.78 -0.06 -4.91
CA HIS A 128 8.32 0.84 -3.89
C HIS A 128 9.05 2.04 -4.51
N GLN A 129 9.90 1.82 -5.51
CA GLN A 129 10.62 2.89 -6.19
C GLN A 129 9.64 3.93 -6.77
N LEU A 130 8.56 3.48 -7.42
CA LEU A 130 7.52 4.36 -7.94
C LEU A 130 6.80 5.12 -6.83
N LEU A 131 6.36 4.42 -5.77
CA LEU A 131 5.66 5.00 -4.62
C LEU A 131 6.47 6.06 -3.84
N THR A 132 7.80 6.05 -4.01
CA THR A 132 8.75 6.90 -3.27
C THR A 132 9.55 7.82 -4.19
N GLN A 133 9.23 7.89 -5.48
CA GLN A 133 10.00 8.60 -6.49
C GLN A 133 10.25 10.07 -6.14
N SER A 134 9.24 10.75 -5.61
CA SER A 134 9.26 12.16 -5.19
C SER A 134 9.58 12.33 -3.69
N GLN A 135 10.07 11.29 -3.02
CA GLN A 135 10.48 11.30 -1.62
C GLN A 135 12.01 11.11 -1.50
N ASP A 136 12.71 12.21 -1.20
CA ASP A 136 14.18 12.22 -1.15
C ASP A 136 14.75 11.65 0.17
N SER A 137 13.99 11.77 1.25
CA SER A 137 14.46 11.44 2.60
C SER A 137 13.38 10.81 3.46
N THR A 138 13.82 10.19 4.55
CA THR A 138 12.98 9.70 5.63
C THR A 138 13.64 10.03 6.99
N GLU A 139 12.86 9.92 8.06
CA GLU A 139 13.33 10.19 9.41
C GLU A 139 14.04 8.95 9.99
N ALA A 140 15.24 9.15 10.54
CA ALA A 140 15.96 8.13 11.29
C ALA A 140 16.09 8.55 12.75
N LEU A 141 16.02 7.57 13.65
CA LEU A 141 16.27 7.75 15.08
C LEU A 141 17.72 7.38 15.39
N ASP A 142 18.47 8.31 15.97
CA ASP A 142 19.77 8.02 16.56
C ASP A 142 19.58 7.22 17.87
N SER A 143 20.00 5.96 17.86
CA SER A 143 19.88 5.07 19.03
C SER A 143 20.67 5.52 20.28
N LEU A 144 21.71 6.35 20.13
CA LEU A 144 22.53 6.83 21.23
C LEU A 144 22.00 8.13 21.81
N THR A 145 21.53 9.03 20.94
CA THR A 145 21.09 10.38 21.36
C THR A 145 19.58 10.53 21.46
N GLY A 146 18.81 9.59 20.90
CA GLY A 146 17.35 9.66 20.80
C GLY A 146 16.85 10.76 19.86
N LYS A 147 17.74 11.41 19.10
CA LYS A 147 17.37 12.48 18.17
C LYS A 147 16.90 11.93 16.84
N ILE A 148 15.86 12.56 16.30
CA ILE A 148 15.38 12.30 14.94
C ILE A 148 16.14 13.22 13.98
N PHE A 149 16.63 12.66 12.88
CA PHE A 149 17.30 13.41 11.82
C PHE A 149 16.97 12.82 10.43
N PRO A 150 16.98 13.65 9.37
CA PRO A 150 16.69 13.16 8.02
C PRO A 150 17.87 12.35 7.46
N VAL A 151 17.55 11.24 6.80
CA VAL A 151 18.48 10.44 5.99
C VAL A 151 17.96 10.30 4.57
N SER A 152 18.86 10.17 3.59
CA SER A 152 18.45 9.89 2.21
C SER A 152 17.74 8.54 2.13
N LEU A 153 16.60 8.52 1.44
CA LEU A 153 15.79 7.32 1.30
C LEU A 153 16.42 6.37 0.28
N ILE A 154 16.55 5.10 0.66
CA ILE A 154 16.89 4.03 -0.28
C ILE A 154 15.64 3.66 -1.08
N GLN A 155 15.57 4.13 -2.32
CA GLN A 155 14.46 3.83 -3.22
C GLN A 155 14.66 2.50 -3.95
N GLY A 156 13.68 1.60 -3.82
CA GLY A 156 13.59 0.37 -4.61
C GLY A 156 14.57 -0.73 -4.18
N ASP A 157 15.11 -0.65 -2.97
CA ASP A 157 15.99 -1.65 -2.41
C ASP A 157 15.72 -1.86 -0.92
N TRP A 158 16.12 -3.01 -0.40
CA TRP A 158 15.86 -3.38 0.99
C TRP A 158 16.60 -2.46 1.96
N LYS A 159 16.05 -2.33 3.17
CA LYS A 159 16.70 -1.61 4.26
C LYS A 159 18.07 -2.22 4.56
N ARG A 160 19.04 -1.36 4.85
CA ARG A 160 20.40 -1.74 5.24
C ARG A 160 20.66 -1.65 6.74
N GLN A 161 19.70 -1.08 7.46
CA GLN A 161 19.75 -0.84 8.90
C GLN A 161 18.38 -1.19 9.50
N PRO A 162 18.30 -1.56 10.78
CA PRO A 162 17.03 -1.75 11.46
C PRO A 162 16.15 -0.48 11.43
N ASN A 163 14.84 -0.66 11.34
CA ASN A 163 13.82 0.40 11.28
C ASN A 163 12.71 0.14 12.30
N ASN A 164 13.10 -0.33 13.48
CA ASN A 164 12.20 -0.76 14.54
C ASN A 164 11.62 0.47 15.27
N PRO A 165 10.29 0.64 15.33
CA PRO A 165 9.69 1.78 16.00
C PRO A 165 9.72 1.60 17.52
N LEU A 166 9.85 2.72 18.22
CA LEU A 166 9.64 2.82 19.66
C LEU A 166 8.14 2.97 19.94
N ARG A 167 7.60 2.10 20.80
CA ARG A 167 6.21 2.18 21.26
C ARG A 167 6.06 3.21 22.37
N PRO A 168 4.82 3.71 22.64
CA PRO A 168 4.57 4.66 23.73
C PRO A 168 4.99 4.15 25.12
N ASP A 169 5.02 2.82 25.31
CA ASP A 169 5.47 2.17 26.54
C ASP A 169 7.01 2.05 26.66
N GLY A 170 7.75 2.60 25.68
CA GLY A 170 9.21 2.54 25.61
C GLY A 170 9.77 1.22 25.09
N SER A 171 8.91 0.24 24.75
CA SER A 171 9.36 -1.01 24.16
C SER A 171 9.63 -0.86 22.66
N VAL A 172 10.60 -1.61 22.15
CA VAL A 172 10.89 -1.67 20.71
C VAL A 172 10.05 -2.77 20.07
N HIS A 173 9.39 -2.44 18.96
CA HIS A 173 8.78 -3.44 18.10
C HIS A 173 9.79 -3.86 17.04
N GLU A 174 10.29 -5.09 17.14
CA GLU A 174 11.28 -5.59 16.18
C GLU A 174 10.62 -6.10 14.91
N TYR A 175 11.02 -5.55 13.78
CA TYR A 175 10.77 -6.09 12.46
C TYR A 175 11.91 -7.01 12.01
N CYS A 176 11.81 -7.58 10.81
CA CYS A 176 12.85 -8.43 10.24
C CYS A 176 14.20 -7.73 10.19
N PRO A 177 15.29 -8.34 10.70
CA PRO A 177 16.62 -7.75 10.61
C PRO A 177 17.08 -7.68 9.13
N PRO A 178 17.84 -6.65 8.73
CA PRO A 178 18.24 -6.42 7.33
C PRO A 178 18.80 -7.65 6.62
N GLU A 179 19.58 -8.47 7.33
CA GLU A 179 20.26 -9.66 6.80
C GLU A 179 19.28 -10.78 6.43
N GLN A 180 18.08 -10.78 7.01
CA GLN A 180 17.04 -11.79 6.76
C GLN A 180 15.96 -11.32 5.78
N VAL A 181 15.91 -10.02 5.45
CA VAL A 181 14.86 -9.45 4.60
C VAL A 181 14.75 -10.16 3.26
N ALA A 182 15.87 -10.42 2.59
CA ALA A 182 15.84 -11.07 1.27
C ALA A 182 15.20 -12.48 1.34
N SER A 183 15.64 -13.31 2.29
CA SER A 183 15.11 -14.65 2.49
C SER A 183 13.62 -14.64 2.86
N GLU A 184 13.21 -13.74 3.75
CA GLU A 184 11.81 -13.64 4.18
C GLU A 184 10.89 -13.12 3.06
N MET A 185 11.38 -12.21 2.21
CA MET A 185 10.64 -11.76 1.03
C MET A 185 10.51 -12.85 -0.03
N ASP A 186 11.56 -13.65 -0.28
CA ASP A 186 11.48 -14.80 -1.19
C ASP A 186 10.50 -15.87 -0.66
N ARG A 187 10.49 -16.08 0.66
CA ARG A 187 9.52 -16.95 1.33
C ARG A 187 8.09 -16.42 1.21
N LEU A 188 7.88 -15.12 1.40
CA LEU A 188 6.57 -14.46 1.24
C LEU A 188 6.01 -14.71 -0.16
N ILE A 189 6.82 -14.49 -1.21
CA ILE A 189 6.42 -14.71 -2.61
C ILE A 189 6.12 -16.19 -2.87
N THR A 190 6.93 -17.10 -2.33
CA THR A 190 6.72 -18.54 -2.50
C THR A 190 5.39 -18.98 -1.90
N LEU A 191 5.09 -18.55 -0.68
CA LEU A 191 3.83 -18.87 0.00
C LEU A 191 2.62 -18.24 -0.73
N HIS A 192 2.72 -16.99 -1.18
CA HIS A 192 1.69 -16.35 -2.01
C HIS A 192 1.32 -17.18 -3.24
N HIS A 193 2.32 -17.70 -3.97
CA HIS A 193 2.05 -18.57 -5.12
C HIS A 193 1.42 -19.91 -4.72
N GLN A 194 1.82 -20.49 -3.59
CA GLN A 194 1.19 -21.70 -3.07
C GLN A 194 -0.27 -21.46 -2.67
N HIS A 195 -0.59 -20.30 -2.08
CA HIS A 195 -1.96 -19.92 -1.74
C HIS A 195 -2.84 -19.77 -2.98
N HIS A 196 -2.30 -19.18 -4.05
CA HIS A 196 -2.97 -19.11 -5.34
C HIS A 196 -3.31 -20.51 -5.87
N ASP A 197 -2.35 -21.45 -5.86
CA ASP A 197 -2.57 -22.83 -6.30
C ASP A 197 -3.60 -23.58 -5.43
N GLN A 198 -3.62 -23.28 -4.12
CA GLN A 198 -4.59 -23.82 -3.16
C GLN A 198 -5.96 -23.15 -3.24
N LYS A 199 -6.12 -22.10 -4.07
CA LYS A 199 -7.33 -21.29 -4.21
C LYS A 199 -7.79 -20.69 -2.87
N VAL A 200 -6.83 -20.14 -2.11
CA VAL A 200 -7.14 -19.34 -0.92
C VAL A 200 -8.03 -18.15 -1.33
N PRO A 201 -9.12 -17.86 -0.60
CA PRO A 201 -10.01 -16.75 -0.91
C PRO A 201 -9.28 -15.39 -0.92
N PRO A 202 -9.60 -14.48 -1.84
CA PRO A 202 -8.89 -13.21 -2.01
C PRO A 202 -8.81 -12.36 -0.74
N GLU A 203 -9.84 -12.35 0.10
CA GLU A 203 -9.85 -11.58 1.35
C GLU A 203 -8.87 -12.11 2.39
N ILE A 204 -8.69 -13.43 2.45
CA ILE A 204 -7.73 -14.06 3.36
C ILE A 204 -6.31 -13.80 2.85
N GLU A 205 -6.10 -13.99 1.54
CA GLU A 205 -4.78 -13.78 0.94
C GLU A 205 -4.35 -12.32 1.01
N ALA A 206 -5.25 -11.36 0.71
CA ALA A 206 -4.95 -9.94 0.81
C ALA A 206 -4.58 -9.55 2.25
N ALA A 207 -5.31 -10.05 3.25
CA ALA A 207 -5.02 -9.79 4.66
C ALA A 207 -3.69 -10.41 5.10
N TRP A 208 -3.43 -11.66 4.71
CA TRP A 208 -2.18 -12.37 5.03
C TRP A 208 -0.98 -11.69 4.36
N LEU A 209 -1.05 -11.41 3.07
CA LEU A 209 0.04 -10.79 2.31
C LEU A 209 0.36 -9.39 2.85
N HIS A 210 -0.67 -8.59 3.13
CA HIS A 210 -0.51 -7.29 3.79
C HIS A 210 0.20 -7.44 5.14
N HIS A 211 -0.31 -8.30 6.02
CA HIS A 211 0.23 -8.47 7.36
C HIS A 211 1.67 -9.02 7.36
N ARG A 212 1.96 -10.05 6.56
CA ARG A 212 3.31 -10.65 6.54
C ARG A 212 4.32 -9.70 5.92
N PHE A 213 3.93 -8.95 4.88
CA PHE A 213 4.78 -7.89 4.35
C PHE A 213 5.09 -6.81 5.40
N THR A 214 4.09 -6.33 6.15
CA THR A 214 4.32 -5.31 7.19
C THR A 214 5.12 -5.83 8.37
N GLN A 215 5.00 -7.12 8.70
CA GLN A 215 5.84 -7.80 9.70
C GLN A 215 7.31 -7.88 9.28
N ILE A 216 7.60 -8.13 7.99
CA ILE A 216 8.98 -8.08 7.47
C ILE A 216 9.49 -6.64 7.50
N HIS A 217 8.65 -5.68 7.08
CA HIS A 217 9.00 -4.26 7.00
C HIS A 217 10.28 -4.02 6.19
N PRO A 218 10.34 -4.46 4.92
CA PRO A 218 11.59 -4.66 4.17
C PRO A 218 12.27 -3.35 3.72
N PHE A 219 11.55 -2.24 3.62
CA PHE A 219 12.09 -0.95 3.15
C PHE A 219 12.37 0.00 4.31
N GLN A 220 13.21 1.01 4.10
CA GLN A 220 13.44 2.05 5.11
C GLN A 220 12.17 2.83 5.45
N ASP A 221 11.34 3.11 4.44
CA ASP A 221 10.05 3.79 4.54
C ASP A 221 9.12 3.27 3.42
N GLY A 222 7.85 3.68 3.39
CA GLY A 222 6.91 3.31 2.34
C GLY A 222 6.29 1.92 2.47
N ASN A 223 6.61 1.18 3.53
CA ASN A 223 6.10 -0.17 3.76
C ASN A 223 4.56 -0.22 3.80
N GLY A 224 3.90 0.73 4.48
CA GLY A 224 2.43 0.76 4.54
C GLY A 224 1.76 0.96 3.17
N ARG A 225 2.34 1.82 2.33
CA ARG A 225 1.89 2.06 0.95
C ARG A 225 2.02 0.81 0.08
N VAL A 226 3.18 0.15 0.15
CA VAL A 226 3.41 -1.11 -0.59
C VAL A 226 2.46 -2.20 -0.10
N ALA A 227 2.26 -2.34 1.22
CA ALA A 227 1.36 -3.35 1.79
C ALA A 227 -0.08 -3.19 1.28
N ARG A 228 -0.60 -1.96 1.25
CA ARG A 228 -1.95 -1.66 0.70
C ARG A 228 -2.02 -1.94 -0.80
N CYS A 229 -0.96 -1.63 -1.55
CA CYS A 229 -0.90 -1.98 -2.97
C CYS A 229 -0.89 -3.49 -3.21
N LEU A 230 -0.18 -4.26 -2.37
CA LEU A 230 -0.18 -5.73 -2.45
C LEU A 230 -1.55 -6.34 -2.12
N ALA A 231 -2.25 -5.81 -1.11
CA ALA A 231 -3.63 -6.20 -0.83
C ALA A 231 -4.57 -5.87 -2.00
N SER A 232 -4.48 -4.66 -2.55
CA SER A 232 -5.24 -4.24 -3.74
C SER A 232 -4.94 -5.12 -4.95
N LEU A 233 -3.68 -5.54 -5.15
CA LEU A 233 -3.30 -6.40 -6.26
C LEU A 233 -4.06 -7.73 -6.22
N VAL A 234 -4.14 -8.37 -5.05
CA VAL A 234 -4.91 -9.62 -4.85
C VAL A 234 -6.38 -9.43 -5.22
N PHE A 235 -6.99 -8.32 -4.78
CA PHE A 235 -8.38 -8.02 -5.13
C PHE A 235 -8.58 -7.76 -6.62
N ILE A 236 -7.72 -6.98 -7.25
CA ILE A 236 -7.80 -6.69 -8.69
C ILE A 236 -7.64 -7.99 -9.50
N GLN A 237 -6.72 -8.88 -9.13
CA GLN A 237 -6.56 -10.21 -9.75
C GLN A 237 -7.83 -11.06 -9.65
N ALA A 238 -8.56 -10.95 -8.54
CA ALA A 238 -9.84 -11.63 -8.33
C ALA A 238 -11.04 -10.91 -8.99
N SER A 239 -10.81 -9.83 -9.76
CA SER A 239 -11.86 -8.94 -10.30
C SER A 239 -12.71 -8.24 -9.23
N TRP A 240 -12.18 -8.09 -8.02
CA TRP A 240 -12.78 -7.33 -6.94
C TRP A 240 -12.38 -5.85 -7.05
N PHE A 241 -13.01 -5.03 -6.22
CA PHE A 241 -12.63 -3.64 -6.05
C PHE A 241 -11.26 -3.51 -5.38
N PRO A 242 -10.39 -2.57 -5.79
CA PRO A 242 -9.16 -2.27 -5.05
C PRO A 242 -9.46 -1.91 -3.60
N LEU A 243 -8.49 -2.12 -2.71
CA LEU A 243 -8.64 -1.76 -1.30
C LEU A 243 -8.71 -0.23 -1.15
N VAL A 244 -9.86 0.28 -0.70
CA VAL A 244 -10.06 1.69 -0.36
C VAL A 244 -10.02 1.82 1.14
N LEU A 245 -9.03 2.54 1.64
CA LEU A 245 -8.93 2.93 3.05
C LEU A 245 -8.77 4.44 3.12
N THR A 246 -9.52 5.05 4.03
CA THR A 246 -9.48 6.49 4.28
C THR A 246 -8.80 6.78 5.61
N ARG A 247 -8.44 8.04 5.84
CA ARG A 247 -7.91 8.49 7.14
C ARG A 247 -8.84 8.22 8.32
N ASP A 248 -10.14 8.00 8.08
CA ASP A 248 -11.13 7.71 9.11
C ASP A 248 -11.06 6.27 9.61
N ASP A 249 -10.45 5.38 8.82
CA ASP A 249 -10.22 3.98 9.17
C ASP A 249 -8.95 3.79 10.02
N ARG A 250 -8.21 4.87 10.28
CA ARG A 250 -7.01 4.85 11.12
C ARG A 250 -7.40 4.90 12.61
N ALA A 251 -7.27 3.77 13.29
CA ALA A 251 -7.41 3.66 14.75
C ALA A 251 -6.27 4.33 15.53
#